data_AF-A0A392V9X2-F1
#
_entry.id   AF-A0A392V9X2-F1
#
_cell.length_a   1.000
_cell.length_b   1.000
_cell.length_c   1.000
_cell.angle_alpha   90.00
_cell.angle_beta   90.00
_cell.angle_gamma   90.00
#
_symmetry.space_group_name_H-M   'P 1'
#
loop_
_entity.id
_entity.type
_entity.pdbx_description
1 polymer ?
#
loop_
_entity_poly.entity_id
_entity_poly.type
_entity_poly.pdbx_seq_one_letter_code
_entity_poly.pdbx_strand_id
1 'polypeptide(L)' 'MAPFVLTVSQDGTGNYRTVQEAIDAVPLGNTRRVVIRISPGIYRQPLYVAKTKNFITFAG' A
#
# COMPACT_ATOMS: atom_id res chain seq x y z
N MET A 1 3.46 -2.01 -19.36
CA MET A 1 2.99 -1.02 -18.36
C MET A 1 3.65 -1.33 -17.03
N ALA A 2 4.41 -0.40 -16.46
CA ALA A 2 5.04 -0.61 -15.16
C ALA A 2 3.96 -0.65 -14.04
N PRO A 3 4.05 -1.59 -13.08
CA PRO A 3 3.18 -1.58 -11.91
C PRO A 3 3.45 -0.32 -11.09
N PHE A 4 2.40 0.31 -10.55
CA PHE A 4 2.58 1.42 -9.61
C PHE A 4 2.98 0.82 -8.26
N VAL A 5 4.22 1.08 -7.83
CA VAL A 5 4.77 0.48 -6.62
C VAL A 5 4.84 1.53 -5.51
N LEU A 6 4.19 1.24 -4.38
CA LEU A 6 4.26 2.03 -3.16
C LEU A 6 5.10 1.26 -2.14
N THR A 7 6.16 1.85 -1.62
CA THR A 7 7.00 1.22 -0.59
C THR A 7 6.56 1.71 0.78
N VAL A 8 6.31 0.76 1.70
CA VAL A 8 5.98 1.02 3.10
C VAL A 8 7.16 0.59 3.95
N SER A 9 7.64 1.48 4.80
CA SER A 9 8.69 1.15 5.76
C SER A 9 8.57 2.00 7.03
N GLN A 10 8.57 1.33 8.19
CA GLN A 10 8.48 2.00 9.50
C GLN A 10 9.71 2.84 9.83
N ASP A 11 10.85 2.52 9.23
CA ASP A 11 12.12 3.25 9.40
C ASP A 11 12.17 4.58 8.61
N GLY A 12 11.15 4.87 7.77
CA GLY A 12 11.07 6.07 6.96
C GLY A 12 11.86 6.04 5.66
N THR A 13 12.44 4.90 5.27
CA THR A 13 13.12 4.72 3.97
C THR A 13 12.14 4.49 2.80
N GLY A 14 10.87 4.18 3.11
CA GLY A 14 9.80 3.99 2.15
C GLY A 14 9.03 5.27 1.81
N ASN A 15 8.05 5.15 0.91
CA ASN A 15 7.11 6.23 0.59
C ASN A 15 6.16 6.54 1.76
N TYR A 16 5.79 5.51 2.53
CA TYR A 16 4.87 5.60 3.66
C TYR A 16 5.42 4.86 4.88
N ARG A 17 5.00 5.26 6.07
CA ARG A 17 5.39 4.61 7.32
C ARG A 17 4.42 3.51 7.72
N THR A 18 3.16 3.65 7.32
CA THR A 18 2.08 2.72 7.66
C THR A 18 1.43 2.14 6.42
N VAL A 19 0.87 0.93 6.56
CA VAL A 19 0.16 0.25 5.46
C VAL A 19 -1.16 0.99 5.14
N GLN A 20 -1.82 1.56 6.15
CA GLN A 20 -3.05 2.34 5.97
C GLN A 20 -2.83 3.58 5.10
N GLU A 21 -1.77 4.36 5.33
CA GLU A 21 -1.44 5.52 4.48
C GLU A 21 -1.22 5.10 3.02
N ALA A 22 -0.54 3.98 2.79
CA ALA A 22 -0.35 3.46 1.44
C ALA A 22 -1.66 3.03 0.78
N ILE A 23 -2.60 2.45 1.54
CA ILE A 23 -3.94 2.13 1.06
C ILE A 23 -4.71 3.42 0.75
N ASP A 24 -4.57 4.47 1.57
CA ASP A 24 -5.25 5.76 1.41
C ASP A 24 -4.72 6.61 0.26
N ALA A 25 -3.47 6.40 -0.12
CA ALA A 25 -2.90 6.96 -1.34
C ALA A 25 -3.50 6.37 -2.63
N VAL A 26 -4.15 5.20 -2.57
CA VAL A 26 -4.78 4.59 -3.75
C VAL A 26 -6.12 5.26 -4.07
N PRO A 27 -6.29 5.83 -5.28
CA PRO A 27 -7.55 6.46 -5.66
C PRO A 27 -8.70 5.45 -5.70
N LEU A 28 -9.91 5.94 -5.38
CA LEU A 28 -11.13 5.16 -5.53
C LEU A 28 -11.37 4.83 -7.00
N GLY A 29 -11.81 3.59 -7.29
CA GLY A 29 -12.05 3.16 -8.68
C GLY A 29 -10.77 2.92 -9.48
N ASN A 30 -9.64 2.70 -8.81
CA ASN A 30 -8.38 2.37 -9.45
C ASN A 30 -8.53 1.22 -10.47
N THR A 31 -8.14 1.46 -11.72
CA THR A 31 -8.19 0.50 -12.83
C THR A 31 -6.84 -0.14 -13.15
N ARG A 32 -5.78 0.30 -12.46
CA ARG A 32 -4.39 -0.14 -12.69
C ARG A 32 -3.90 -0.94 -11.49
N ARG A 33 -2.99 -1.89 -11.71
CA ARG A 33 -2.40 -2.64 -10.60
C ARG A 33 -1.52 -1.73 -9.72
N VAL A 34 -1.82 -1.70 -8.42
CA VAL A 34 -1.00 -1.03 -7.41
C VAL A 34 -0.37 -2.09 -6.51
N VAL A 35 0.95 -2.06 -6.37
CA VAL A 35 1.70 -2.98 -5.53
C VAL A 35 2.21 -2.23 -4.32
N ILE A 36 1.73 -2.59 -3.14
CA ILE A 36 2.19 -2.06 -1.85
C ILE A 36 3.28 -3.02 -1.35
N ARG A 37 4.56 -2.61 -1.51
CA ARG A 37 5.73 -3.33 -0.98
C ARG A 37 5.95 -2.95 0.47
N ILE A 38 5.87 -3.91 1.36
CA ILE A 38 5.99 -3.74 2.81
C ILE A 38 7.37 -4.23 3.20
N SER A 39 8.19 -3.32 3.73
CA SER A 39 9.53 -3.67 4.21
C SER A 39 9.45 -4.52 5.48
N PRO A 40 10.43 -5.42 5.73
CA PRO A 40 10.44 -6.27 6.91
C PRO A 40 10.24 -5.47 8.21
N GLY A 41 9.24 -5.83 9.00
CA GLY A 41 8.86 -5.09 10.20
C GLY A 41 7.54 -5.58 10.78
N ILE A 42 7.18 -5.08 11.97
CA ILE A 42 5.95 -5.46 12.66
C ILE A 42 4.96 -4.29 12.61
N TYR A 43 3.94 -4.43 11.75
CA TYR A 43 2.89 -3.43 11.56
C TYR A 43 1.66 -3.79 12.40
N ARG A 44 1.58 -3.28 13.63
CA ARG A 44 0.44 -3.48 14.53
C ARG A 44 -0.57 -2.34 14.40
N GLN A 45 -1.47 -2.45 13.42
CA GLN A 45 -2.51 -1.46 13.19
C GLN A 45 -3.78 -2.09 12.59
N PRO A 46 -4.96 -1.50 12.84
CA PRO A 46 -6.15 -1.85 12.08
C PRO A 46 -5.96 -1.45 10.60
N LEU A 47 -6.40 -2.31 9.69
CA LEU A 47 -6.36 -2.05 8.25
C LEU A 47 -7.78 -2.02 7.70
N TYR A 48 -8.09 -0.96 6.97
CA TYR A 48 -9.36 -0.83 6.26
C TYR A 48 -9.10 -0.71 4.75
N VAL A 49 -9.55 -1.71 4.00
CA VAL A 49 -9.51 -1.72 2.54
C VAL A 49 -10.92 -1.54 2.01
N ALA A 50 -11.20 -0.36 1.45
CA ALA A 50 -12.50 -0.07 0.85
C ALA A 50 -12.73 -0.95 -0.40
N LYS A 51 -13.95 -1.47 -0.56
CA LYS A 51 -14.35 -2.35 -1.71
C LYS A 51 -14.12 -1.70 -3.08
N THR A 52 -14.07 -0.37 -3.14
CA THR A 52 -13.86 0.41 -4.36
C THR A 52 -12.38 0.61 -4.72
N LYS A 53 -11.44 0.24 -3.84
CA LYS A 53 -10.00 0.29 -4.11
C LYS A 53 -9.54 -1.02 -4.77
N ASN A 54 -9.80 -1.13 -6.06
CA ASN A 54 -9.51 -2.34 -6.84
C ASN A 54 -8.01 -2.49 -7.17
N PHE A 55 -7.62 -3.72 -7.51
CA PHE A 55 -6.29 -4.09 -8.02
C PHE A 55 -5.09 -3.76 -7.11
N ILE A 56 -5.30 -3.80 -5.79
CA ILE A 56 -4.22 -3.69 -4.81
C ILE A 56 -3.57 -5.07 -4.60
N THR A 57 -2.23 -5.10 -4.62
CA THR A 57 -1.42 -6.25 -4.23
C THR A 57 -0.55 -5.85 -3.05
N PHE A 58 -0.61 -6.60 -1.94
CA PHE A 58 0.36 -6.47 -0.86
C PHE A 58 1.53 -7.43 -1.13
N ALA A 59 2.77 -6.94 -1.04
CA ALA A 59 3.99 -7.71 -1.21
C ALA A 59 4.90 -7.47 0.00
N GLY A 60 5.19 -8.51 0.78
CA GLY A 60 6.12 -8.45 1.92
C GLY A 60 7.47 -9.05 1.58
#